data_AF-A0A9D8TU75-F1
#
_entry.id   AF-A0A9D8TU75-F1
#
_cell.length_a   1.000
_cell.length_b   1.000
_cell.length_c   1.000
_cell.angle_alpha   90.00
_cell.angle_beta   90.00
_cell.angle_gamma   90.00
#
_symmetry.space_group_name_H-M   'P 1'
#
loop_
_entity.id
_entity.type
_entity.pdbx_description
1 polymer ?
#
loop_
_entity_poly.entity_id
_entity_poly.type
_entity_poly.pdbx_seq_one_letter_code
_entity_poly.pdbx_strand_id
1 'polypeptide(L)'
;MGFTPARPRPAQVGVDEGWIFDNAFAYGRVCRVDALESLKVAGIVPLHRIENALAAAAASLAMGAKPEQVARGLSKFKPEGHRLEEAVKVSKEGGEVEFIDDSKATNPASALVALSALEGRGIEWIVGGETKGCDMLPMLQEAKGKVRRAVLIGKDRAGFAKALFEAGIPFDEVKEEEGSAAIKEAVKLAFAAALPGDVVLLAPACASRDQFRDMAERGEKFTEFANALKGWALA
;
A
#
# COMPACT_ATOMS: atom_id res chain seq x y z
N MET A 1 -18.18 -5.13 22.18
CA MET A 1 -18.38 -4.34 20.95
C MET A 1 -17.48 -4.89 19.88
N GLY A 2 -18.02 -5.21 18.70
CA GLY A 2 -17.23 -5.65 17.54
C GLY A 2 -17.37 -4.69 16.36
N PHE A 3 -16.55 -4.87 15.33
CA PHE A 3 -16.72 -4.17 14.04
C PHE A 3 -16.72 -5.16 12.87
N THR A 4 -17.32 -4.77 11.75
CA THR A 4 -17.39 -5.59 10.53
C THR A 4 -17.46 -4.73 9.27
N PRO A 5 -16.78 -5.07 8.17
CA PRO A 5 -16.93 -4.35 6.91
C PRO A 5 -18.28 -4.61 6.21
N ALA A 6 -19.14 -5.45 6.79
CA ALA A 6 -20.48 -5.75 6.30
C ALA A 6 -21.56 -5.08 7.17
N ARG A 7 -22.83 -5.36 6.86
CA ARG A 7 -23.98 -4.84 7.61
C ARG A 7 -23.87 -5.24 9.09
N PRO A 8 -23.84 -4.26 10.02
CA PRO A 8 -23.59 -4.56 11.43
C PRO A 8 -24.79 -5.20 12.13
N ARG A 9 -24.52 -6.21 12.97
CA ARG A 9 -25.50 -6.77 13.91
C ARG A 9 -25.60 -5.90 15.18
N PRO A 10 -26.56 -6.15 16.09
CA PRO A 10 -26.59 -5.49 17.39
C PRO A 10 -25.23 -5.57 18.11
N ALA A 11 -24.84 -4.50 18.78
CA ALA A 11 -23.55 -4.34 19.44
C ALA A 11 -22.31 -4.31 18.50
N GLN A 12 -22.52 -4.03 17.21
CA GLN A 12 -21.45 -3.83 16.24
C GLN A 12 -21.49 -2.47 15.54
N VAL A 13 -20.32 -2.04 15.08
CA VAL A 13 -20.16 -0.98 14.07
C VAL A 13 -19.85 -1.63 12.72
N GLY A 14 -20.44 -1.15 11.64
CA GLY A 14 -20.18 -1.74 10.33
C GLY A 14 -20.61 -0.90 9.15
N VAL A 15 -20.52 -1.44 7.94
CA VAL A 15 -20.89 -0.73 6.71
C VAL A 15 -22.18 -1.30 6.12
N ASP A 16 -23.16 -0.43 5.88
CA ASP A 16 -24.41 -0.77 5.17
C ASP A 16 -24.72 0.34 4.17
N GLU A 17 -24.96 -0.01 2.90
CA GLU A 17 -25.24 0.93 1.81
C GLU A 17 -24.25 2.12 1.72
N GLY A 18 -22.96 1.87 1.97
CA GLY A 18 -21.89 2.89 1.93
C GLY A 18 -21.81 3.81 3.16
N TRP A 19 -22.61 3.55 4.20
CA TRP A 19 -22.55 4.27 5.48
C TRP A 19 -21.87 3.43 6.55
N ILE A 20 -21.04 4.08 7.38
CA ILE A 20 -20.67 3.55 8.68
C ILE A 20 -21.89 3.68 9.60
N PHE A 21 -22.33 2.57 10.18
CA PHE A 21 -23.45 2.48 11.12
C PHE A 21 -22.96 2.07 12.49
N ASP A 22 -23.50 2.70 13.53
CA ASP A 22 -23.39 2.28 14.92
C ASP A 22 -24.69 1.57 15.33
N ASN A 23 -24.66 0.23 15.41
CA ASN A 23 -25.75 -0.59 15.94
C ASN A 23 -25.50 -1.02 17.40
N ALA A 24 -24.61 -0.33 18.10
CA ALA A 24 -24.24 -0.66 19.46
C ALA A 24 -24.71 0.38 20.48
N PHE A 25 -24.63 1.67 20.17
CA PHE A 25 -25.07 2.73 21.08
C PHE A 25 -26.12 3.64 20.45
N ALA A 26 -25.79 4.27 19.33
CA ALA A 26 -26.64 5.30 18.71
C ALA A 26 -27.74 4.74 17.80
N TYR A 27 -27.62 3.49 17.35
CA TYR A 27 -28.53 2.82 16.40
C TYR A 27 -28.80 3.68 15.15
N GLY A 28 -27.72 4.13 14.49
CA GLY A 28 -27.83 5.09 13.40
C GLY A 28 -26.60 5.25 12.53
N ARG A 29 -26.74 6.09 11.51
CA ARG A 29 -25.68 6.45 10.56
C ARG A 29 -24.67 7.38 11.23
N VAL A 30 -23.38 7.07 11.05
CA VAL A 30 -22.25 7.90 11.51
C VAL A 30 -21.79 8.82 10.38
N CYS A 31 -21.29 8.25 9.28
CA CYS A 31 -20.86 8.99 8.09
C CYS A 31 -20.83 8.08 6.85
N ARG A 32 -20.75 8.66 5.64
CA ARG A 32 -20.52 7.89 4.42
C ARG A 32 -19.05 7.56 4.25
N VAL A 33 -18.75 6.35 3.80
CA VAL A 33 -17.39 5.88 3.50
C VAL A 33 -16.78 6.67 2.34
N ASP A 34 -17.57 6.97 1.30
CA ASP A 34 -17.11 7.69 0.10
C ASP A 34 -16.77 9.17 0.35
N ALA A 35 -17.29 9.75 1.44
CA ALA A 35 -16.97 11.09 1.90
C ALA A 35 -15.63 11.17 2.66
N LEU A 36 -15.00 10.03 2.96
CA LEU A 36 -13.73 9.96 3.67
C LEU A 36 -12.58 9.85 2.66
N GLU A 37 -12.11 11.00 2.17
CA GLU A 37 -10.98 11.07 1.22
C GLU A 37 -9.72 10.37 1.75
N SER A 38 -9.51 10.39 3.07
CA SER A 38 -8.39 9.71 3.74
C SER A 38 -8.41 8.19 3.61
N LEU A 39 -9.54 7.59 3.24
CA LEU A 39 -9.64 6.16 2.99
C LEU A 39 -9.34 5.81 1.54
N LYS A 40 -9.25 6.78 0.63
CA LYS A 40 -8.98 6.53 -0.78
C LYS A 40 -7.47 6.36 -1.05
N VAL A 41 -7.15 5.45 -1.96
CA VAL A 41 -5.83 5.20 -2.55
C VAL A 41 -6.06 4.97 -4.03
N ALA A 42 -5.41 5.72 -4.92
CA ALA A 42 -5.49 5.47 -6.35
C ALA A 42 -6.94 5.34 -6.90
N GLY A 43 -7.85 6.19 -6.38
CA GLY A 43 -9.27 6.19 -6.76
C GLY A 43 -10.14 5.08 -6.16
N ILE A 44 -9.60 4.17 -5.35
CA ILE A 44 -10.34 3.10 -4.66
C ILE A 44 -10.28 3.25 -3.14
N VAL A 45 -11.18 2.57 -2.40
CA VAL A 45 -11.17 2.52 -0.92
C VAL A 45 -10.79 1.10 -0.48
N PRO A 46 -9.53 0.85 -0.10
CA PRO A 46 -9.10 -0.48 0.32
C PRO A 46 -9.85 -0.98 1.56
N LEU A 47 -10.18 -2.27 1.59
CA LEU A 47 -10.93 -2.91 2.69
C LEU A 47 -10.30 -2.64 4.07
N HIS A 48 -8.99 -2.79 4.19
CA HIS A 48 -8.29 -2.58 5.47
C HIS A 48 -8.40 -1.13 5.98
N ARG A 49 -8.55 -0.13 5.08
CA ARG A 49 -8.77 1.27 5.49
C ARG A 49 -10.18 1.45 6.06
N ILE A 50 -11.16 0.75 5.49
CA ILE A 50 -12.52 0.68 6.06
C ILE A 50 -12.46 0.01 7.44
N GLU A 51 -11.81 -1.14 7.56
CA GLU A 51 -11.68 -1.87 8.83
C GLU A 51 -11.01 -1.02 9.92
N ASN A 52 -9.95 -0.28 9.57
CA ASN A 52 -9.29 0.64 10.50
C ASN A 52 -10.23 1.79 10.93
N ALA A 53 -10.98 2.37 9.99
CA ALA A 53 -11.97 3.41 10.29
C ALA A 53 -13.09 2.89 11.20
N LEU A 54 -13.56 1.66 10.96
CA LEU A 54 -14.57 1.00 11.77
C LEU A 54 -14.06 0.66 13.17
N ALA A 55 -12.82 0.19 13.28
CA ALA A 55 -12.17 -0.07 14.58
C ALA A 55 -12.01 1.23 15.38
N ALA A 56 -11.57 2.32 14.73
CA ALA A 56 -11.46 3.63 15.36
C ALA A 56 -12.83 4.19 15.78
N ALA A 57 -13.85 4.01 14.93
CA ALA A 57 -15.23 4.41 15.24
C ALA A 57 -15.78 3.64 16.43
N ALA A 58 -15.67 2.30 16.43
CA ALA A 58 -16.09 1.45 17.53
C ALA A 58 -15.39 1.82 18.84
N ALA A 59 -14.07 1.99 18.83
CA ALA A 59 -13.32 2.40 20.01
C ALA A 59 -13.76 3.78 20.54
N SER A 60 -13.96 4.76 19.65
CA SER A 60 -14.38 6.11 20.04
C SER A 60 -15.79 6.13 20.63
N LEU A 61 -16.73 5.41 20.01
CA LEU A 61 -18.10 5.27 20.50
C LEU A 61 -18.14 4.56 21.86
N ALA A 62 -17.33 3.52 22.05
CA ALA A 62 -17.22 2.81 23.33
C ALA A 62 -16.70 3.70 24.46
N MET A 63 -15.93 4.74 24.13
CA MET A 63 -15.46 5.76 25.07
C MET A 63 -16.45 6.92 25.29
N GLY A 64 -17.65 6.84 24.69
CA GLY A 64 -18.72 7.82 24.87
C GLY A 64 -18.70 9.00 23.89
N ALA A 65 -17.90 8.94 22.81
CA ALA A 65 -17.99 9.92 21.74
C ALA A 65 -19.35 9.83 21.04
N LYS A 66 -19.89 10.97 20.61
CA LYS A 66 -21.11 10.99 19.79
C LYS A 66 -20.79 10.69 18.32
N PRO A 67 -21.73 10.11 17.54
CA PRO A 67 -21.54 9.82 16.12
C PRO A 67 -20.98 10.99 15.30
N GLU A 68 -21.43 12.23 15.58
CA GLU A 68 -20.98 13.41 14.85
C GLU A 68 -19.51 13.77 15.15
N GLN A 69 -19.05 13.47 16.38
CA GLN A 69 -17.65 13.67 16.76
C GLN A 69 -16.75 12.63 16.08
N VAL A 70 -17.21 11.38 15.99
CA VAL A 70 -16.53 10.31 15.27
C VAL A 70 -16.44 10.63 13.78
N ALA A 71 -17.56 11.03 13.16
CA ALA A 71 -17.60 11.45 11.77
C ALA A 71 -16.61 12.58 11.48
N ARG A 72 -16.56 13.60 12.35
CA ARG A 72 -15.60 14.71 12.24
C ARG A 72 -14.14 14.27 12.43
N GLY A 73 -13.88 13.32 13.31
CA GLY A 73 -12.55 12.74 13.51
C GLY A 73 -12.08 12.00 12.27
N LEU A 74 -12.92 11.11 11.73
CA LEU A 74 -12.63 10.35 10.51
C LEU A 74 -12.44 11.27 9.30
N SER A 75 -13.25 12.30 9.15
CA SER A 75 -13.15 13.25 8.02
C SER A 75 -11.89 14.11 8.06
N LYS A 76 -11.31 14.32 9.25
CA LYS A 76 -10.09 15.11 9.45
C LYS A 76 -8.82 14.27 9.51
N PHE A 77 -8.96 12.96 9.67
CA PHE A 77 -7.82 12.05 9.70
C PHE A 77 -7.03 12.18 8.40
N LYS A 78 -5.71 12.32 8.52
CA LYS A 78 -4.79 12.22 7.40
C LYS A 78 -3.90 11.02 7.67
N PRO A 79 -3.81 10.04 6.76
CA PRO A 79 -2.82 8.98 6.88
C PRO A 79 -1.44 9.61 7.02
N GLU A 80 -0.60 8.99 7.82
CA GLU A 80 0.81 9.37 7.81
C GLU A 80 1.40 9.11 6.42
N GLY A 81 2.36 9.93 6.00
CA GLY A 81 3.06 9.74 4.74
C GLY A 81 3.67 8.34 4.60
N HIS A 82 3.84 7.91 3.35
CA HIS A 82 4.38 6.61 2.92
C HIS A 82 3.53 5.39 3.33
N ARG A 83 2.20 5.56 3.42
CA ARG A 83 1.21 4.47 3.63
C ARG A 83 0.23 4.39 2.48
N LEU A 84 0.57 3.64 1.43
CA LEU A 84 -0.21 3.62 0.18
C LEU A 84 -0.50 5.05 -0.31
N GLU A 85 0.54 5.87 -0.35
CA GLU A 85 0.49 7.26 -0.80
C GLU A 85 0.66 7.30 -2.33
N GLU A 86 -0.28 7.95 -3.03
CA GLU A 86 -0.12 8.19 -4.46
C GLU A 86 1.01 9.20 -4.66
N ALA A 87 2.13 8.72 -5.19
CA ALA A 87 3.32 9.54 -5.39
C ALA A 87 3.19 10.38 -6.66
N VAL A 88 2.88 9.73 -7.79
CA VAL A 88 2.77 10.40 -9.09
C VAL A 88 2.11 9.51 -10.15
N LYS A 89 1.45 10.13 -11.13
CA LYS A 89 1.07 9.51 -12.40
C LYS A 89 1.99 9.99 -13.52
N VAL A 90 2.53 9.06 -14.29
CA VAL A 90 3.49 9.33 -15.38
C VAL A 90 2.91 8.82 -16.70
N SER A 91 2.85 9.69 -17.71
CA SER A 91 2.34 9.34 -19.03
C SER A 91 3.21 8.29 -19.71
N LYS A 92 2.57 7.35 -20.42
CA LYS A 92 3.19 6.38 -21.32
C LYS A 92 2.33 6.30 -22.58
N GLU A 93 2.89 5.88 -23.72
CA GLU A 93 2.11 5.73 -24.94
C GLU A 93 0.88 4.84 -24.68
N GLY A 94 -0.33 5.37 -24.90
CA GLY A 94 -1.59 4.66 -24.63
C GLY A 94 -2.18 4.85 -23.22
N GLY A 95 -1.60 5.66 -22.33
CA GLY A 95 -2.21 6.02 -21.04
C GLY A 95 -1.24 6.53 -19.98
N GLU A 96 -1.42 6.09 -18.74
CA GLU A 96 -0.60 6.49 -17.60
C GLU A 96 -0.21 5.29 -16.74
N VAL A 97 0.94 5.39 -16.07
CA VAL A 97 1.38 4.47 -15.02
C VAL A 97 1.35 5.22 -13.70
N GLU A 98 0.79 4.62 -12.67
CA GLU A 98 0.66 5.21 -11.36
C GLU A 98 1.72 4.68 -10.39
N PHE A 99 2.32 5.55 -9.59
CA PHE A 99 3.32 5.21 -8.59
C PHE A 99 2.73 5.35 -7.21
N ILE A 100 2.84 4.30 -6.40
CA ILE A 100 2.30 4.26 -5.03
C ILE A 100 3.43 3.93 -4.06
N ASP A 101 3.59 4.80 -3.06
CA ASP A 101 4.57 4.66 -1.99
C ASP A 101 3.92 4.05 -0.74
N ASP A 102 4.34 2.82 -0.40
CA ASP A 102 4.07 2.17 0.87
C ASP A 102 5.38 1.69 1.51
N SER A 103 6.41 2.55 1.52
CA SER A 103 7.73 2.24 2.11
C SER A 103 7.66 1.80 3.59
N LYS A 104 6.56 2.12 4.30
CA LYS A 104 6.27 1.64 5.66
C LYS A 104 5.88 0.16 5.73
N ALA A 105 5.58 -0.50 4.61
CA ALA A 105 5.37 -1.94 4.53
C ALA A 105 6.69 -2.70 4.73
N THR A 106 7.20 -2.66 5.96
CA THR A 106 8.51 -3.16 6.38
C THR A 106 8.49 -4.61 6.87
N ASN A 107 7.35 -5.30 6.68
CA ASN A 107 7.16 -6.70 7.01
C ASN A 107 6.24 -7.38 5.98
N PRO A 108 6.23 -8.72 5.92
CA PRO A 108 5.48 -9.44 4.90
C PRO A 108 3.97 -9.20 4.91
N ALA A 109 3.36 -9.16 6.10
CA ALA A 109 1.93 -8.96 6.23
C ALA A 109 1.49 -7.57 5.71
N SER A 110 2.26 -6.51 6.03
CA SER A 110 2.00 -5.18 5.51
C SER A 110 2.07 -5.11 3.98
N ALA A 111 3.06 -5.76 3.36
CA ALA A 111 3.17 -5.76 1.91
C ALA A 111 2.03 -6.55 1.23
N LEU A 112 1.56 -7.65 1.83
CA LEU A 112 0.37 -8.36 1.30
C LEU A 112 -0.91 -7.53 1.37
N VAL A 113 -1.06 -6.71 2.43
CA VAL A 113 -2.18 -5.76 2.54
C VAL A 113 -2.10 -4.72 1.41
N ALA A 114 -0.91 -4.21 1.10
CA ALA A 114 -0.69 -3.28 0.00
C ALA A 114 -1.03 -3.89 -1.37
N LEU A 115 -0.55 -5.11 -1.62
CA LEU A 115 -0.84 -5.84 -2.86
C LEU A 115 -2.33 -6.14 -3.01
N SER A 116 -2.99 -6.57 -1.94
CA SER A 116 -4.42 -6.90 -1.97
C SER A 116 -5.28 -5.64 -2.09
N ALA A 117 -4.80 -4.48 -1.64
CA ALA A 117 -5.48 -3.21 -1.85
C ALA A 117 -5.57 -2.84 -3.34
N LEU A 118 -4.66 -3.36 -4.18
CA LEU A 118 -4.58 -3.06 -5.61
C LEU A 118 -4.99 -4.25 -6.49
N GLU A 119 -5.71 -5.21 -5.92
CA GLU A 119 -6.17 -6.40 -6.62
C GLU A 119 -6.96 -6.04 -7.90
N GLY A 120 -6.68 -6.77 -8.98
CA GLY A 120 -7.25 -6.51 -10.32
C GLY A 120 -6.45 -5.49 -11.15
N ARG A 121 -5.44 -4.83 -10.59
CA ARG A 121 -4.50 -3.99 -11.35
C ARG A 121 -3.23 -4.79 -11.67
N GLY A 122 -2.54 -4.41 -12.74
CA GLY A 122 -1.19 -4.91 -12.99
C GLY A 122 -0.20 -4.21 -12.08
N ILE A 123 0.56 -4.98 -11.28
CA ILE A 123 1.50 -4.43 -10.29
C ILE A 123 2.94 -4.78 -10.67
N GLU A 124 3.76 -3.75 -10.87
CA GLU A 124 5.22 -3.80 -10.91
C GLU A 124 5.72 -3.50 -9.50
N TRP A 125 6.21 -4.51 -8.79
CA TRP A 125 6.41 -4.46 -7.33
C TRP A 125 7.88 -4.29 -6.95
N ILE A 126 8.24 -3.14 -6.37
CA ILE A 126 9.56 -2.94 -5.78
C ILE A 126 9.58 -3.55 -4.38
N VAL A 127 10.43 -4.57 -4.20
CA VAL A 127 10.50 -5.41 -3.01
C VAL A 127 11.94 -5.65 -2.56
N GLY A 128 12.16 -5.88 -1.27
CA GLY A 128 13.45 -6.27 -0.72
C GLY A 128 14.03 -5.28 0.27
N GLY A 129 15.20 -5.63 0.79
CA GLY A 129 15.85 -4.99 1.94
C GLY A 129 16.45 -6.02 2.89
N GLU A 130 16.49 -5.69 4.17
CA GLU A 130 16.85 -6.62 5.24
C GLU A 130 15.62 -7.41 5.72
N THR A 131 15.63 -8.73 5.48
CA THR A 131 14.55 -9.67 5.81
C THR A 131 14.44 -9.97 7.30
N LYS A 132 15.52 -9.70 8.06
CA LYS A 132 15.66 -10.08 9.48
C LYS A 132 15.48 -11.59 9.73
N GLY A 133 15.82 -12.42 8.73
CA GLY A 133 15.70 -13.87 8.82
C GLY A 133 14.28 -14.42 8.67
N CYS A 134 13.32 -13.60 8.24
CA CYS A 134 11.98 -14.07 7.90
C CYS A 134 12.00 -14.94 6.64
N ASP A 135 11.27 -16.05 6.66
CA ASP A 135 10.97 -16.82 5.44
C ASP A 135 9.95 -16.05 4.60
N MET A 136 10.35 -15.68 3.38
CA MET A 136 9.53 -14.88 2.48
C MET A 136 8.63 -15.75 1.60
N LEU A 137 8.93 -17.04 1.44
CA LEU A 137 8.23 -17.90 0.49
C LEU A 137 6.71 -17.96 0.69
N PRO A 138 6.16 -18.13 1.93
CA PRO A 138 4.71 -18.19 2.13
C PRO A 138 4.00 -16.93 1.64
N MET A 139 4.58 -15.77 1.93
CA MET A 139 4.03 -14.49 1.50
C MET A 139 4.13 -14.31 -0.03
N LEU A 140 5.21 -14.77 -0.65
CA LEU A 140 5.38 -14.72 -2.10
C LEU A 140 4.40 -15.67 -2.81
N GLN A 141 4.07 -16.82 -2.22
CA GLN A 141 3.02 -17.69 -2.73
C GLN A 141 1.64 -17.01 -2.72
N GLU A 142 1.33 -16.22 -1.69
CA GLU A 142 0.11 -15.42 -1.64
C GLU A 142 0.11 -14.21 -2.58
N ALA A 143 1.29 -13.65 -2.87
CA ALA A 143 1.45 -12.55 -3.82
C ALA A 143 1.35 -13.01 -5.29
N LYS A 144 1.54 -14.31 -5.55
CA LYS A 144 1.45 -14.89 -6.89
C LYS A 144 0.10 -14.60 -7.53
N GLY A 145 0.12 -14.09 -8.76
CA GLY A 145 -1.08 -13.71 -9.50
C GLY A 145 -1.61 -12.30 -9.18
N LYS A 146 -1.14 -11.65 -8.11
CA LYS A 146 -1.41 -10.23 -7.82
C LYS A 146 -0.36 -9.30 -8.43
N VAL A 147 0.84 -9.83 -8.68
CA VAL A 147 2.01 -9.10 -9.18
C VAL A 147 2.33 -9.54 -10.60
N ARG A 148 2.60 -8.60 -11.51
CA ARG A 148 3.12 -8.90 -12.85
C ARG A 148 4.58 -9.33 -12.76
N ARG A 149 5.38 -8.51 -12.09
CA ARG A 149 6.81 -8.69 -11.91
C ARG A 149 7.29 -7.97 -10.66
N ALA A 150 8.30 -8.52 -10.01
CA ALA A 150 8.99 -7.90 -8.90
C ALA A 150 10.30 -7.24 -9.36
N VAL A 151 10.70 -6.17 -8.69
CA VAL A 151 12.02 -5.55 -8.84
C VAL A 151 12.68 -5.61 -7.48
N LEU A 152 13.66 -6.51 -7.37
CA LEU A 152 14.30 -6.86 -6.11
C LEU A 152 15.47 -5.91 -5.80
N ILE A 153 15.41 -5.29 -4.62
CA ILE A 153 16.45 -4.41 -4.06
C ILE A 153 16.97 -4.96 -2.72
N GLY A 154 17.97 -4.31 -2.14
CA GLY A 154 18.42 -4.56 -0.77
C GLY A 154 19.59 -5.52 -0.61
N LYS A 155 19.88 -5.86 0.63
CA LYS A 155 21.01 -6.73 1.02
C LYS A 155 20.73 -8.22 0.89
N ASP A 156 19.54 -8.68 1.26
CA ASP A 156 19.21 -10.11 1.36
C ASP A 156 18.73 -10.72 0.02
N ARG A 157 19.20 -10.15 -1.11
CA ARG A 157 18.72 -10.46 -2.47
C ARG A 157 18.77 -11.94 -2.81
N ALA A 158 19.88 -12.61 -2.50
CA ALA A 158 20.10 -13.99 -2.95
C ALA A 158 19.04 -14.97 -2.40
N GLY A 159 18.71 -14.86 -1.10
CA GLY A 159 17.66 -15.67 -0.48
C GLY A 159 16.27 -15.30 -1.00
N PHE A 160 16.03 -14.00 -1.16
CA PHE A 160 14.76 -13.47 -1.65
C PHE A 160 14.50 -13.88 -3.12
N ALA A 161 15.49 -13.75 -3.99
CA ALA A 161 15.45 -14.16 -5.39
C ALA A 161 15.13 -15.65 -5.54
N LYS A 162 15.74 -16.49 -4.69
CA LYS A 162 15.40 -17.92 -4.63
C LYS A 162 13.93 -18.13 -4.27
N ALA A 163 13.42 -17.44 -3.25
CA ALA A 163 12.02 -17.55 -2.85
C ALA A 163 11.04 -17.01 -3.93
N LEU A 164 11.40 -15.94 -4.64
CA LEU A 164 10.65 -15.41 -5.79
C LEU A 164 10.59 -16.43 -6.93
N PHE A 165 11.73 -17.05 -7.25
CA PHE A 165 11.81 -18.12 -8.25
C PHE A 165 10.94 -19.31 -7.86
N GLU A 166 11.01 -19.78 -6.61
CA GLU A 166 10.20 -20.88 -6.10
C GLU A 166 8.68 -20.57 -6.11
N ALA A 167 8.30 -19.33 -5.77
CA ALA A 167 6.91 -18.88 -5.90
C ALA A 167 6.46 -18.77 -7.37
N GLY A 168 7.39 -18.65 -8.31
CA GLY A 168 7.12 -18.44 -9.73
C GLY A 168 6.67 -17.01 -10.04
N ILE A 169 7.20 -16.03 -9.33
CA ILE A 169 7.02 -14.60 -9.62
C ILE A 169 8.19 -14.14 -10.50
N PRO A 170 7.96 -13.60 -11.71
CA PRO A 170 9.04 -13.02 -12.52
C PRO A 170 9.70 -11.85 -11.78
N PHE A 171 11.03 -11.72 -11.85
CA PHE A 171 11.71 -10.59 -11.21
C PHE A 171 12.95 -10.08 -11.96
N ASP A 172 13.28 -8.80 -11.73
CA ASP A 172 14.59 -8.20 -11.98
C ASP A 172 15.34 -8.06 -10.65
N GLU A 173 16.67 -8.15 -10.70
CA GLU A 173 17.53 -7.82 -9.56
C GLU A 173 18.28 -6.52 -9.82
N VAL A 174 18.14 -5.56 -8.91
CA VAL A 174 18.94 -4.34 -8.88
C VAL A 174 20.28 -4.65 -8.22
N LYS A 175 21.36 -4.39 -8.94
CA LYS A 175 22.72 -4.69 -8.48
C LYS A 175 23.30 -3.61 -7.57
N GLU A 176 22.84 -2.37 -7.73
CA GLU A 176 23.26 -1.25 -6.90
C GLU A 176 22.98 -1.51 -5.42
N GLU A 177 23.97 -1.22 -4.58
CA GLU A 177 23.89 -1.41 -3.13
C GLU A 177 23.58 -0.11 -2.40
N GLU A 178 24.00 1.03 -2.95
CA GLU A 178 23.68 2.35 -2.41
C GLU A 178 22.20 2.69 -2.62
N GLY A 179 21.50 3.10 -1.57
CA GLY A 179 20.04 3.20 -1.58
C GLY A 179 19.47 4.12 -2.65
N SER A 180 20.04 5.30 -2.85
CA SER A 180 19.57 6.26 -3.86
C SER A 180 19.74 5.72 -5.28
N ALA A 181 20.91 5.15 -5.60
CA ALA A 181 21.16 4.49 -6.88
C ALA A 181 20.24 3.27 -7.09
N ALA A 182 20.06 2.44 -6.05
CA ALA A 182 19.24 1.24 -6.12
C ALA A 182 17.77 1.54 -6.37
N ILE A 183 17.16 2.48 -5.62
CA ILE A 183 15.75 2.82 -5.81
C ILE A 183 15.52 3.55 -7.14
N LYS A 184 16.50 4.35 -7.60
CA LYS A 184 16.45 4.98 -8.93
C LYS A 184 16.45 3.93 -10.05
N GLU A 185 17.30 2.92 -9.96
CA GLU A 185 17.32 1.81 -10.92
C GLU A 185 16.01 1.02 -10.85
N ALA A 186 15.53 0.72 -9.65
CA ALA A 186 14.29 -0.02 -9.44
C ALA A 186 13.08 0.68 -10.07
N VAL A 187 12.95 1.99 -9.85
CA VAL A 187 11.89 2.83 -10.44
C VAL A 187 11.94 2.79 -11.96
N LYS A 188 13.14 2.86 -12.56
CA LYS A 188 13.29 2.78 -14.02
C LYS A 188 12.92 1.41 -14.58
N LEU A 189 13.37 0.34 -13.95
CA LEU A 189 13.07 -1.04 -14.38
C LEU A 189 11.56 -1.30 -14.31
N ALA A 190 10.94 -0.96 -13.17
CA ALA A 190 9.50 -1.10 -12.98
C ALA A 190 8.71 -0.28 -14.01
N PHE A 191 9.07 1.00 -14.24
CA PHE A 191 8.37 1.83 -15.23
C PHE A 191 8.55 1.34 -16.67
N ALA A 192 9.73 0.83 -17.01
CA ALA A 192 9.99 0.29 -18.34
C ALA A 192 9.09 -0.91 -18.64
N ALA A 193 8.91 -1.81 -17.66
CA ALA A 193 8.06 -3.00 -17.76
C ALA A 193 6.55 -2.69 -17.68
N ALA A 194 6.15 -1.67 -16.90
CA ALA A 194 4.74 -1.32 -16.67
C ALA A 194 3.98 -1.01 -17.97
N LEU A 195 2.74 -1.51 -18.09
CA LEU A 195 1.82 -1.15 -19.17
C LEU A 195 0.94 0.04 -18.76
N PRO A 196 0.35 0.79 -19.71
CA PRO A 196 -0.67 1.79 -19.37
C PRO A 196 -1.79 1.19 -18.50
N GLY A 197 -2.11 1.85 -17.39
CA GLY A 197 -3.06 1.42 -16.36
C GLY A 197 -2.45 0.63 -15.20
N ASP A 198 -1.21 0.15 -15.34
CA ASP A 198 -0.48 -0.54 -14.27
C ASP A 198 -0.05 0.41 -13.15
N VAL A 199 0.37 -0.20 -12.04
CA VAL A 199 0.92 0.46 -10.85
C VAL A 199 2.36 0.03 -10.65
N VAL A 200 3.24 0.99 -10.39
CA VAL A 200 4.54 0.74 -9.75
C VAL A 200 4.36 0.93 -8.25
N LEU A 201 4.47 -0.15 -7.48
CA LEU A 201 4.26 -0.15 -6.04
C LEU A 201 5.60 -0.33 -5.30
N LEU A 202 5.93 0.61 -4.42
CA LEU A 202 6.95 0.39 -3.39
C LEU A 202 6.29 -0.19 -2.14
N ALA A 203 6.38 -1.50 -1.94
CA ALA A 203 5.90 -2.18 -0.73
C ALA A 203 6.94 -3.24 -0.29
N PRO A 204 8.05 -2.81 0.34
CA PRO A 204 9.32 -3.54 0.31
C PRO A 204 9.34 -4.85 1.10
N ALA A 205 8.36 -5.09 1.96
CA ALA A 205 8.24 -6.23 2.88
C ALA A 205 9.39 -6.38 3.89
N CYS A 206 10.42 -5.56 3.79
CA CYS A 206 11.66 -5.62 4.54
C CYS A 206 12.01 -4.26 5.14
N ALA A 207 12.87 -4.29 6.16
CA ALA A 207 13.46 -3.07 6.70
C ALA A 207 14.34 -2.38 5.66
N SER A 208 14.54 -1.07 5.82
CA SER A 208 15.31 -0.23 4.88
C SER A 208 16.75 0.04 5.31
N ARG A 209 17.14 -0.37 6.53
CA ARG A 209 18.37 0.06 7.20
C ARG A 209 19.67 -0.42 6.56
N ASP A 210 19.55 -1.36 5.63
CA ASP A 210 20.66 -1.84 4.81
C ASP A 210 21.08 -0.82 3.74
N GLN A 211 20.14 -0.02 3.22
CA GLN A 211 20.37 0.90 2.11
C GLN A 211 20.04 2.37 2.42
N PHE A 212 19.23 2.62 3.45
CA PHE A 212 18.69 3.94 3.81
C PHE A 212 18.78 4.16 5.32
N ARG A 213 18.76 5.41 5.77
CA ARG A 213 18.68 5.78 7.18
C ARG A 213 17.41 5.24 7.83
N ASP A 214 16.29 5.39 7.13
CA ASP A 214 14.97 4.99 7.59
C ASP A 214 14.03 4.75 6.39
N MET A 215 12.80 4.33 6.70
CA MET A 215 11.78 4.03 5.70
C MET A 215 11.20 5.31 5.05
N ALA A 216 11.29 6.47 5.70
CA ALA A 216 10.83 7.73 5.13
C ALA A 216 11.78 8.18 4.02
N GLU A 217 13.10 8.13 4.24
CA GLU A 217 14.10 8.44 3.20
C GLU A 217 13.92 7.57 1.95
N ARG A 218 13.67 6.26 2.13
CA ARG A 218 13.40 5.35 1.01
C ARG A 218 12.16 5.77 0.19
N GLY A 219 11.08 6.14 0.87
CA GLY A 219 9.83 6.60 0.23
C GLY A 219 9.98 7.96 -0.45
N GLU A 220 10.67 8.90 0.21
CA GLU A 220 11.04 10.20 -0.36
C GLU A 220 11.85 10.03 -1.65
N LYS A 221 12.86 9.15 -1.66
CA LYS A 221 13.67 8.87 -2.85
C LYS A 221 12.88 8.19 -3.97
N PHE A 222 12.02 7.24 -3.63
CA PHE A 222 11.09 6.64 -4.60
C PHE A 222 10.20 7.69 -5.25
N THR A 223 9.58 8.56 -4.45
CA THR A 223 8.72 9.65 -4.93
C THR A 223 9.49 10.67 -5.76
N GLU A 224 10.71 11.03 -5.35
CA GLU A 224 11.62 11.91 -6.09
C GLU A 224 11.91 11.36 -7.49
N PHE A 225 12.34 10.10 -7.59
CA PHE A 225 12.69 9.51 -8.88
C PHE A 225 11.48 9.19 -9.75
N ALA A 226 10.35 8.80 -9.16
CA ALA A 226 9.11 8.64 -9.89
C ALA A 226 8.66 9.98 -10.51
N ASN A 227 8.75 11.09 -9.77
CA ASN A 227 8.45 12.41 -10.30
C ASN A 227 9.41 12.84 -11.41
N ALA A 228 10.70 12.49 -11.31
CA ALA A 228 11.69 12.79 -12.33
C ALA A 228 11.36 12.15 -13.70
N LEU A 229 10.63 11.03 -13.72
CA LEU A 229 10.18 10.39 -14.97
C LEU A 229 9.22 11.25 -15.80
N LYS A 230 8.46 12.16 -15.18
CA LYS A 230 7.63 13.14 -15.90
C LYS A 230 8.45 14.01 -16.85
N GLY A 231 9.71 14.30 -16.49
CA GLY A 231 10.62 15.08 -17.33
C GLY A 231 11.21 14.29 -18.50
N TRP A 232 11.14 12.95 -18.47
CA TRP A 232 11.65 12.08 -19.53
C TRP A 232 10.61 11.68 -20.56
N ALA A 233 9.33 11.72 -20.23
CA ALA A 233 8.23 11.46 -21.16
C ALA A 233 7.98 12.58 -22.20
N LEU A 234 8.83 13.63 -22.22
CA LEU A 234 8.75 14.78 -23.13
C LEU A 234 9.97 14.92 -24.08
N ALA A 235 10.87 13.92 -24.11
CA ALA A 235 12.02 13.87 -25.03
C ALA A 235 11.91 12.66 -25.95
#